data_AF-A0A5N6WMD6-F1
#
_entry.id   AF-A0A5N6WMD6-F1
#
_cell.length_a   1.000
_cell.length_b   1.000
_cell.length_c   1.000
_cell.angle_alpha   90.00
_cell.angle_beta   90.00
_cell.angle_gamma   90.00
#
_symmetry.space_group_name_H-M   'P 1'
#
loop_
_entity.id
_entity.type
_entity.pdbx_description
1 polymer ?
#
loop_
_entity_poly.entity_id
_entity_poly.type
_entity_poly.pdbx_seq_one_letter_code
_entity_poly.pdbx_strand_id
1 'polypeptide(L)'
;MFPKFLLPPTVFRSRQRNVGCSSSAGPSARPSPMDESCQKYLGGQVSYIQCSRCATDLCLTSQIISKGFTGRYGRAYLVSAEPIACVISTTCPRTETLPNTIMQKPVSRQLVTGAHTVGDISCAFCGNILGWKYVAAEEEAQRYKVGKFILETKRTMTSSLWESASYVEPFASSGSMTSAKTEVDTPDDRVEFDSHDEDECEDLFAGVWSPGLAIRRRSRKLDPIAAS
;
A
#
# COMPACT_ATOMS: atom_id res chain seq x y z
N MET A 1 -0.20 21.46 -35.56
CA MET A 1 0.50 20.17 -35.57
C MET A 1 0.63 19.71 -34.13
N PHE A 2 -0.16 18.73 -33.72
CA PHE A 2 -0.04 18.02 -32.44
C PHE A 2 0.07 16.53 -32.80
N PRO A 3 1.11 15.80 -32.38
CA PRO A 3 1.22 14.39 -32.70
C PRO A 3 0.30 13.58 -31.78
N LYS A 4 -0.67 12.93 -32.42
CA LYS A 4 -1.40 11.76 -31.92
C LYS A 4 -0.51 10.52 -32.09
N PHE A 5 -0.95 9.40 -31.51
CA PHE A 5 -0.38 8.04 -31.62
C PHE A 5 0.80 7.83 -30.63
N LEU A 6 0.70 6.97 -29.62
CA LEU A 6 0.57 5.51 -29.73
C LEU A 6 -0.30 4.89 -28.60
N LEU A 7 -1.45 4.31 -28.96
CA LEU A 7 -2.12 3.24 -28.22
C LEU A 7 -2.15 2.01 -29.16
N PRO A 8 -1.70 0.82 -28.75
CA PRO A 8 -1.87 -0.40 -29.55
C PRO A 8 -3.30 -0.96 -29.42
N PRO A 9 -3.86 -1.56 -30.49
CA PRO A 9 -5.24 -2.05 -30.51
C PRO A 9 -5.37 -3.48 -29.97
N THR A 10 -6.54 -3.72 -29.38
CA THR A 10 -7.08 -5.02 -28.96
C THR A 10 -7.05 -6.07 -30.08
N VAL A 11 -6.50 -7.26 -29.79
CA VAL A 11 -6.80 -8.48 -30.53
C VAL A 11 -7.35 -9.50 -29.54
N PHE A 12 -8.69 -9.60 -29.49
CA PHE A 12 -9.38 -10.73 -28.89
C PHE A 12 -9.05 -11.99 -29.71
N ARG A 13 -8.28 -12.92 -29.14
CA ARG A 13 -8.22 -14.32 -29.60
C ARG A 13 -8.86 -15.21 -28.54
N SER A 14 -10.13 -15.54 -28.78
CA SER A 14 -10.81 -16.66 -28.13
C SER A 14 -10.07 -17.95 -28.48
N ARG A 15 -9.41 -18.57 -27.49
CA ARG A 15 -8.88 -19.92 -27.63
C ARG A 15 -9.87 -20.88 -26.99
N GLN A 16 -10.86 -21.29 -27.78
CA GLN A 16 -11.55 -22.55 -27.55
C GLN A 16 -10.51 -23.67 -27.54
N ARG A 17 -10.41 -24.39 -26.42
CA ARG A 17 -9.71 -25.68 -26.36
C ARG A 17 -10.72 -26.71 -25.87
N ASN A 18 -11.41 -27.32 -26.83
CA ASN A 18 -12.11 -28.57 -26.64
C ASN A 18 -11.08 -29.69 -26.73
N VAL A 19 -10.79 -30.40 -25.63
CA VAL A 19 -10.03 -31.65 -25.65
C VAL A 19 -10.64 -32.63 -24.65
N GLY A 20 -11.40 -33.57 -25.20
CA GLY A 20 -11.29 -35.01 -24.96
C GLY A 20 -11.29 -35.52 -23.53
N CYS A 21 -12.41 -36.10 -23.14
CA CYS A 21 -12.49 -37.16 -22.14
C CYS A 21 -11.66 -38.37 -22.59
N SER A 22 -10.81 -38.92 -21.72
CA SER A 22 -10.34 -40.30 -21.77
C SER A 22 -9.97 -40.75 -20.36
N SER A 23 -10.68 -41.77 -19.92
CA SER A 23 -10.60 -42.45 -18.63
C SER A 23 -9.37 -43.36 -18.50
N SER A 24 -8.73 -43.38 -17.33
CA SER A 24 -8.17 -44.58 -16.70
C SER A 24 -7.81 -44.31 -15.22
N ALA A 25 -7.83 -45.37 -14.42
CA ALA A 25 -8.02 -45.35 -12.97
C ALA A 25 -6.73 -45.47 -12.13
N GLY A 26 -6.71 -44.71 -11.01
CA GLY A 26 -6.11 -45.02 -9.69
C GLY A 26 -4.58 -45.14 -9.51
N PRO A 27 -4.05 -45.20 -8.27
CA PRO A 27 -4.52 -44.58 -7.01
C PRO A 27 -3.40 -43.82 -6.22
N SER A 28 -3.82 -43.09 -5.17
CA SER A 28 -3.04 -42.66 -3.98
C SER A 28 -1.76 -41.83 -4.15
N ALA A 29 -1.90 -40.51 -3.96
CA ALA A 29 -1.07 -39.75 -3.02
C ALA A 29 -1.78 -38.43 -2.67
N ARG A 30 -2.05 -38.19 -1.39
CA ARG A 30 -2.51 -36.89 -0.86
C ARG A 30 -1.42 -35.85 -1.09
N PRO A 31 -1.74 -34.65 -1.59
CA PRO A 31 -1.04 -33.44 -1.18
C PRO A 31 -1.89 -32.70 -0.14
N SER A 32 -1.24 -32.39 0.98
CA SER A 32 -1.70 -31.51 2.05
C SER A 32 -2.17 -30.14 1.50
N PRO A 33 -3.03 -29.40 2.24
CA PRO A 33 -3.42 -28.06 1.85
C PRO A 33 -2.20 -27.15 2.07
N MET A 34 -1.46 -26.86 1.00
CA MET A 34 -0.54 -25.75 1.01
C MET A 34 -1.39 -24.48 0.97
N ASP A 35 -1.32 -23.75 2.07
CA ASP A 35 -1.77 -22.38 2.27
C ASP A 35 -1.54 -21.57 0.98
N GLU A 36 -2.61 -21.34 0.20
CA GLU A 36 -2.63 -20.28 -0.81
C GLU A 36 -2.66 -18.95 -0.06
N SER A 37 -1.52 -18.61 0.54
CA SER A 37 -1.21 -17.25 0.91
C SER A 37 -1.27 -16.46 -0.40
N CYS A 38 -2.35 -15.70 -0.56
CA CYS A 38 -2.47 -14.66 -1.55
C CYS A 38 -1.31 -13.69 -1.32
N GLN A 39 -0.17 -13.98 -1.94
CA GLN A 39 0.98 -13.11 -2.02
C GLN A 39 0.48 -11.88 -2.77
N LYS A 40 -0.01 -10.91 -2.01
CA LYS A 40 -0.32 -9.58 -2.52
C LYS A 40 0.99 -9.06 -3.06
N TYR A 41 1.14 -9.07 -4.39
CA TYR A 41 2.28 -8.53 -5.12
C TYR A 41 2.57 -7.04 -4.80
N LEU A 42 1.70 -6.38 -4.03
CA LEU A 42 1.82 -5.03 -3.49
C LEU A 42 1.78 -5.04 -1.94
N GLY A 43 2.53 -5.94 -1.31
CA GLY A 43 2.76 -5.90 0.14
C GLY A 43 3.73 -4.77 0.49
N GLY A 44 3.25 -3.70 1.13
CA GLY A 44 4.14 -2.67 1.66
C GLY A 44 3.53 -1.28 1.88
N GLN A 45 2.43 -0.93 1.21
CA GLN A 45 1.85 0.40 1.34
C GLN A 45 0.50 0.36 2.07
N VAL A 46 0.57 0.33 3.41
CA VAL A 46 -0.61 0.49 4.26
C VAL A 46 -0.82 1.97 4.53
N SER A 47 -1.99 2.48 4.16
CA SER A 47 -2.38 3.86 4.45
C SER A 47 -3.53 3.90 5.43
N TYR A 48 -3.43 4.75 6.44
CA TYR A 48 -4.39 4.92 7.52
C TYR A 48 -5.14 6.24 7.40
N ILE A 49 -6.40 6.24 7.82
CA ILE A 49 -7.16 7.46 8.07
C ILE A 49 -7.06 7.75 9.56
N GLN A 50 -6.65 8.97 9.88
CA GLN A 50 -6.40 9.46 11.22
C GLN A 50 -7.28 10.66 11.54
N CYS A 51 -7.51 10.91 12.83
CA CYS A 51 -8.16 12.13 13.29
C CYS A 51 -7.25 13.35 13.06
N SER A 52 -7.77 14.41 12.45
CA SER A 52 -6.99 15.65 12.20
C SER A 52 -6.49 16.38 13.45
N ARG A 53 -7.10 16.14 14.63
CA ARG A 53 -6.74 16.83 15.88
C ARG A 53 -5.74 16.08 16.74
N CYS A 54 -5.88 14.77 16.87
CA CYS A 54 -5.08 13.95 17.78
C CYS A 54 -4.32 12.83 17.06
N ALA A 55 -4.35 12.81 15.72
CA ALA A 55 -3.67 11.81 14.88
C ALA A 55 -4.01 10.34 15.17
N THR A 56 -5.04 10.06 15.97
CA THR A 56 -5.46 8.69 16.26
C THR A 56 -5.97 7.98 15.01
N ASP A 57 -5.52 6.75 14.79
CA ASP A 57 -5.99 5.88 13.71
C ASP A 57 -7.47 5.52 13.87
N LEU A 58 -8.23 5.69 12.79
CA LEU A 58 -9.67 5.44 12.73
C LEU A 58 -10.00 4.24 11.85
N CYS A 59 -9.32 4.09 10.72
CA CYS A 59 -9.50 2.98 9.80
C CYS A 59 -8.39 2.93 8.74
N LEU A 60 -8.38 1.88 7.95
CA LEU A 60 -7.52 1.78 6.78
C LEU A 60 -8.13 2.53 5.59
N THR A 61 -7.27 3.08 4.74
CA THR A 61 -7.67 3.66 3.44
C THR A 61 -8.30 2.62 2.53
N SER A 62 -7.93 1.33 2.70
CA SER A 62 -8.56 0.23 1.98
C SER A 62 -10.04 0.04 2.33
N GLN A 63 -10.49 0.45 3.52
CA GLN A 63 -11.89 0.35 3.93
C GLN A 63 -12.80 1.41 3.29
N ILE A 64 -12.23 2.36 2.53
CA ILE A 64 -13.00 3.36 1.78
C ILE A 64 -13.71 2.68 0.61
N ILE A 65 -15.04 2.72 0.64
CA ILE A 65 -15.91 2.27 -0.44
C ILE A 65 -16.03 3.33 -1.53
N SER A 66 -16.16 4.61 -1.14
CA SER A 66 -16.34 5.71 -2.09
C SER A 66 -15.85 7.04 -1.55
N LYS A 67 -15.27 7.85 -2.43
CA LYS A 67 -14.78 9.22 -2.16
C LYS A 67 -15.70 10.32 -2.76
N GLY A 68 -16.85 9.91 -3.28
CA GLY A 68 -17.82 10.80 -3.95
C GLY A 68 -18.92 11.33 -3.02
N PHE A 69 -18.79 11.14 -1.71
CA PHE A 69 -19.76 11.62 -0.74
C PHE A 69 -19.42 13.04 -0.29
N THR A 70 -20.45 13.76 0.14
CA THR A 70 -20.32 15.10 0.70
C THR A 70 -20.88 15.13 2.12
N GLY A 71 -20.13 15.77 3.00
CA GLY A 71 -20.45 16.04 4.40
C GLY A 71 -21.01 17.44 4.61
N ARG A 72 -21.03 17.89 5.86
CA ARG A 72 -21.37 19.29 6.21
C ARG A 72 -20.25 20.25 5.84
N TYR A 73 -19.00 19.79 5.88
CA TYR A 73 -17.81 20.62 5.61
C TYR A 73 -17.10 20.27 4.29
N GLY A 74 -17.84 19.77 3.29
CA GLY A 74 -17.30 19.49 1.96
C GLY A 74 -17.19 18.00 1.67
N ARG A 75 -16.05 17.54 1.15
CA ARG A 75 -15.87 16.14 0.74
C ARG A 75 -15.85 15.19 1.94
N ALA A 76 -16.34 13.98 1.72
CA ALA A 76 -16.37 12.92 2.71
C ALA A 76 -16.14 11.53 2.08
N TYR A 77 -15.69 10.60 2.91
CA TYR A 77 -15.45 9.21 2.57
C TYR A 77 -16.57 8.33 3.11
N LEU A 78 -17.08 7.42 2.27
CA LEU A 78 -17.91 6.31 2.71
C LEU A 78 -17.00 5.14 3.06
N VAL A 79 -17.02 4.70 4.32
CA VAL A 79 -16.13 3.67 4.87
C VAL A 79 -16.94 2.51 5.43
N SER A 80 -16.46 1.28 5.21
CA SER A 80 -16.96 0.08 5.87
C SER A 80 -16.23 -0.16 7.20
N ALA A 81 -16.93 -0.57 8.26
CA ALA A 81 -16.25 -0.99 9.49
C ALA A 81 -15.56 -2.36 9.37
N GLU A 82 -15.94 -3.17 8.39
CA GLU A 82 -15.31 -4.47 8.17
C GLU A 82 -13.94 -4.30 7.51
N PRO A 83 -12.86 -4.87 8.09
CA PRO A 83 -11.61 -5.03 7.37
C PRO A 83 -11.87 -5.96 6.18
N ILE A 84 -11.63 -5.47 4.96
CA ILE A 84 -11.81 -6.23 3.71
C ILE A 84 -10.98 -7.53 3.69
N ALA A 85 -9.97 -7.66 4.56
CA ALA A 85 -9.14 -8.85 4.71
C ALA A 85 -9.75 -9.98 5.58
N CYS A 86 -10.83 -9.74 6.33
CA CYS A 86 -11.37 -10.70 7.31
C CYS A 86 -12.57 -11.51 6.80
N VAL A 87 -12.76 -11.65 5.49
CA VAL A 87 -13.84 -12.47 4.90
C VAL A 87 -13.60 -13.98 5.11
N ILE A 88 -12.44 -14.39 5.64
CA ILE A 88 -11.99 -15.80 5.67
C ILE A 88 -11.90 -16.40 7.11
N SER A 89 -12.16 -15.63 8.18
CA SER A 89 -12.11 -16.20 9.55
C SER A 89 -13.33 -15.83 10.40
N THR A 90 -14.22 -16.81 10.54
CA THR A 90 -15.53 -16.77 11.21
C THR A 90 -15.46 -16.67 12.75
N THR A 91 -14.33 -16.29 13.35
CA THR A 91 -14.10 -16.41 14.80
C THR A 91 -13.81 -15.10 15.52
N CYS A 92 -13.76 -13.96 14.83
CA CYS A 92 -13.57 -12.65 15.48
C CYS A 92 -14.93 -11.95 15.68
N PRO A 93 -15.19 -11.32 16.84
CA PRO A 93 -16.41 -10.56 17.06
C PRO A 93 -16.47 -9.40 16.05
N ARG A 94 -17.46 -9.46 15.17
CA ARG A 94 -17.77 -8.46 14.15
C ARG A 94 -18.11 -7.14 14.84
N THR A 95 -17.11 -6.29 15.01
CA THR A 95 -17.33 -4.96 15.59
C THR A 95 -17.91 -4.08 14.50
N GLU A 96 -19.21 -3.82 14.60
CA GLU A 96 -19.98 -2.95 13.68
C GLU A 96 -19.54 -1.47 13.74
N THR A 97 -18.48 -1.14 14.49
CA THR A 97 -18.06 0.23 14.82
C THR A 97 -16.59 0.41 14.52
N LEU A 98 -16.23 1.58 13.98
CA LEU A 98 -14.84 1.95 13.73
C LEU A 98 -14.04 2.01 15.05
N PRO A 99 -12.78 1.55 15.06
CA PRO A 99 -11.93 1.67 16.24
C PRO A 99 -11.73 3.14 16.62
N ASN A 100 -11.51 3.39 17.91
CA ASN A 100 -11.22 4.74 18.44
C ASN A 100 -12.31 5.79 18.15
N THR A 101 -13.54 5.34 17.92
CA THR A 101 -14.71 6.21 17.72
C THR A 101 -15.82 5.92 18.73
N ILE A 102 -16.57 6.97 19.06
CA ILE A 102 -17.76 6.90 19.91
C ILE A 102 -18.95 7.31 19.05
N MET A 103 -19.96 6.45 19.00
CA MET A 103 -21.23 6.74 18.34
C MET A 103 -22.19 7.43 19.31
N GLN A 104 -22.78 8.53 18.88
CA GLN A 104 -23.81 9.25 19.62
C GLN A 104 -25.20 8.65 19.38
N LYS A 105 -26.19 9.14 20.13
CA LYS A 105 -27.59 8.72 20.00
C LYS A 105 -28.05 8.85 18.54
N PRO A 106 -28.63 7.78 17.95
CA PRO A 106 -29.18 7.85 16.61
C PRO A 106 -30.33 8.87 16.52
N VAL A 107 -30.31 9.70 15.49
CA VAL A 107 -31.31 10.73 15.22
C VAL A 107 -31.80 10.57 13.78
N SER A 108 -33.12 10.62 13.58
CA SER A 108 -33.72 10.67 12.24
C SER A 108 -33.45 12.01 11.58
N ARG A 109 -32.92 12.01 10.36
CA ARG A 109 -32.59 13.20 9.57
C ARG A 109 -33.06 13.01 8.12
N GLN A 110 -33.58 14.10 7.55
CA GLN A 110 -33.88 14.16 6.12
C GLN A 110 -32.59 14.50 5.36
N LEU A 111 -32.14 13.58 4.51
CA LEU A 111 -31.01 13.76 3.62
C LEU A 111 -31.49 13.90 2.17
N VAL A 112 -30.60 14.28 1.26
CA VAL A 112 -30.91 14.42 -0.17
C VAL A 112 -31.51 13.13 -0.75
N THR A 113 -31.14 11.97 -0.21
CA THR A 113 -31.61 10.66 -0.65
C THR A 113 -32.77 10.10 0.18
N GLY A 114 -33.49 10.94 0.93
CA GLY A 114 -34.65 10.52 1.75
C GLY A 114 -34.38 10.47 3.26
N ALA A 115 -35.32 9.91 4.02
CA ALA A 115 -35.27 9.82 5.48
C ALA A 115 -34.30 8.73 5.96
N HIS A 116 -33.36 9.12 6.83
CA HIS A 116 -32.34 8.23 7.36
C HIS A 116 -32.16 8.42 8.87
N THR A 117 -31.99 7.34 9.60
CA THR A 117 -31.54 7.38 10.99
C THR A 117 -30.02 7.35 11.01
N VAL A 118 -29.40 8.43 11.49
CA VAL A 118 -27.94 8.57 11.54
C VAL A 118 -27.46 8.85 12.96
N GLY A 119 -26.32 8.29 13.34
CA GLY A 119 -25.65 8.58 14.61
C GLY A 119 -24.35 9.34 14.35
N ASP A 120 -24.19 10.52 14.95
CA ASP A 120 -22.93 11.28 14.82
C ASP A 120 -21.79 10.52 15.50
N ILE A 121 -20.58 10.67 14.96
CA ILE A 121 -19.40 9.96 15.41
C ILE A 121 -18.34 10.95 15.84
N SER A 122 -17.86 10.78 17.06
CA SER A 122 -16.76 11.55 17.62
C SER A 122 -15.53 10.67 17.83
N CYS A 123 -14.35 11.29 17.72
CA CYS A 123 -13.10 10.66 18.14
C CYS A 123 -13.13 10.36 19.64
N ALA A 124 -12.76 9.15 20.05
CA ALA A 124 -12.76 8.75 21.45
C ALA A 124 -11.74 9.53 22.31
N PHE A 125 -10.65 10.02 21.71
CA PHE A 125 -9.56 10.68 22.43
C PHE A 125 -9.75 12.20 22.56
N CYS A 126 -10.14 12.88 21.49
CA CYS A 126 -10.27 14.35 21.48
C CYS A 126 -11.71 14.86 21.40
N GLY A 127 -12.70 13.97 21.30
CA GLY A 127 -14.12 14.33 21.20
C GLY A 127 -14.52 15.05 19.90
N ASN A 128 -13.59 15.28 18.96
CA ASN A 128 -13.89 15.96 17.70
C ASN A 128 -14.88 15.15 16.88
N ILE A 129 -15.91 15.81 16.33
CA ILE A 129 -16.89 15.17 15.44
C ILE A 129 -16.21 14.89 14.11
N LEU A 130 -16.15 13.61 13.74
CA LEU A 130 -15.50 13.11 12.52
C LEU A 130 -16.50 12.93 11.37
N GLY A 131 -17.76 12.69 11.70
CA GLY A 131 -18.85 12.49 10.74
C GLY A 131 -20.03 11.74 11.36
N TRP A 132 -20.61 10.78 10.64
CA TRP A 132 -21.80 10.03 11.10
C TRP A 132 -21.88 8.60 10.52
N LYS A 133 -22.61 7.71 11.20
CA LYS A 133 -22.96 6.36 10.72
C LYS A 133 -24.41 6.33 10.24
N TYR A 134 -24.68 5.62 9.15
CA TYR A 134 -26.05 5.24 8.82
C TYR A 134 -26.50 4.05 9.68
N VAL A 135 -27.50 4.27 10.52
CA VAL A 135 -28.06 3.25 11.43
C VAL A 135 -29.25 2.55 10.76
N ALA A 136 -30.11 3.31 10.08
CA ALA A 136 -31.23 2.77 9.31
C ALA A 136 -31.57 3.69 8.14
N ALA A 137 -32.17 3.13 7.09
CA ALA A 137 -32.74 3.83 5.96
C ALA A 137 -34.18 3.34 5.76
N GLU A 138 -35.10 4.27 5.49
CA GLU A 138 -36.51 3.93 5.22
C GLU A 138 -36.68 3.32 3.84
N GLU A 139 -35.97 3.86 2.85
CA GLU A 139 -35.99 3.37 1.47
C GLU A 139 -35.06 2.16 1.26
N GLU A 140 -35.57 1.13 0.60
CA GLU A 140 -34.80 -0.09 0.28
C GLU A 140 -33.58 0.20 -0.60
N ALA A 141 -33.73 1.12 -1.57
CA ALA A 141 -32.66 1.53 -2.47
C ALA A 141 -31.45 2.17 -1.74
N GLN A 142 -31.64 2.68 -0.52
CA GLN A 142 -30.58 3.30 0.28
C GLN A 142 -29.99 2.37 1.35
N ARG A 143 -30.52 1.15 1.50
CA ARG A 143 -30.06 0.18 2.51
C ARG A 143 -28.60 -0.18 2.38
N TYR A 144 -28.01 -0.06 1.17
CA TYR A 144 -26.58 -0.27 0.98
C TYR A 144 -25.72 0.67 1.83
N LYS A 145 -26.22 1.82 2.28
CA LYS A 145 -25.49 2.76 3.15
C LYS A 145 -25.52 2.34 4.61
N VAL A 146 -26.52 1.56 5.04
CA VAL A 146 -26.70 1.16 6.43
C VAL A 146 -25.47 0.37 6.92
N GLY A 147 -25.04 0.66 8.14
CA GLY A 147 -23.82 0.10 8.72
C GLY A 147 -22.53 0.81 8.30
N LYS A 148 -22.58 1.73 7.32
CA LYS A 148 -21.40 2.44 6.81
C LYS A 148 -21.25 3.82 7.44
N PHE A 149 -20.03 4.33 7.31
CA PHE A 149 -19.54 5.52 7.99
C PHE A 149 -19.26 6.60 6.97
N ILE A 150 -19.72 7.82 7.24
CA ILE A 150 -19.30 9.03 6.53
C ILE A 150 -18.23 9.70 7.39
N LEU A 151 -17.01 9.79 6.88
CA LEU A 151 -15.90 10.51 7.50
C LEU A 151 -15.59 11.76 6.68
N GLU A 152 -15.61 12.93 7.31
CA GLU A 152 -15.37 14.19 6.63
C GLU A 152 -13.87 14.43 6.42
N THR A 153 -13.47 14.76 5.20
CA THR A 153 -12.06 14.97 4.86
C THR A 153 -11.47 16.18 5.61
N LYS A 154 -12.29 17.18 5.96
CA LYS A 154 -11.81 18.31 6.79
C LYS A 154 -11.46 17.91 8.23
N ARG A 155 -12.01 16.80 8.73
CA ARG A 155 -11.85 16.33 10.12
C ARG A 155 -10.88 15.15 10.23
N THR A 156 -10.40 14.64 9.10
CA THR A 156 -9.55 13.45 9.01
C THR A 156 -8.32 13.73 8.15
N MET A 157 -7.24 13.00 8.39
CA MET A 157 -6.01 13.05 7.60
C MET A 157 -5.64 11.64 7.13
N THR A 158 -4.94 11.53 6.00
CA THR A 158 -4.45 10.24 5.50
C THR A 158 -2.95 10.18 5.71
N SER A 159 -2.49 9.15 6.41
CA SER A 159 -1.07 8.85 6.59
C SER A 159 -0.70 7.61 5.78
N SER A 160 0.40 7.67 5.04
CA SER A 160 0.93 6.55 4.27
C SER A 160 2.28 6.14 4.85
N LEU A 161 2.37 4.91 5.33
CA LEU A 161 3.66 4.34 5.73
C LEU A 161 4.25 3.63 4.51
N TRP A 162 5.42 4.08 4.07
CA TRP A 162 6.20 3.47 3.01
C TRP A 162 7.21 2.55 3.67
N GLU A 163 6.73 1.45 4.26
CA GLU A 163 7.62 0.50 4.91
C GLU A 163 8.21 -0.41 3.83
N SER A 164 9.37 -0.01 3.30
CA SER A 164 10.24 -0.93 2.56
C SER A 164 10.73 -1.99 3.53
N ALA A 165 10.16 -3.19 3.45
CA ALA A 165 10.53 -4.37 4.25
C ALA A 165 11.93 -4.92 3.88
N SER A 166 12.91 -4.06 3.66
CA SER A 166 14.23 -4.43 3.19
C SER A 166 15.30 -3.46 3.71
N TYR A 167 15.46 -3.33 5.02
CA TYR A 167 16.75 -3.07 5.70
C TYR A 167 16.56 -3.36 7.19
N VAL A 168 16.30 -4.63 7.52
CA VAL A 168 16.68 -5.12 8.85
C VAL A 168 18.15 -5.46 8.74
N GLU A 169 19.01 -4.46 8.87
CA GLU A 169 20.35 -4.69 9.41
C GLU A 169 20.14 -5.17 10.85
N PRO A 170 20.64 -6.35 11.24
CA PRO A 170 20.62 -6.77 12.63
C PRO A 170 21.46 -5.77 13.43
N PHE A 171 20.82 -4.81 14.10
CA PHE A 171 21.47 -4.00 15.12
C PHE A 171 21.76 -4.92 16.31
N ALA A 172 22.88 -5.63 16.21
CA ALA A 172 23.51 -6.31 17.33
C ALA A 172 23.71 -5.27 18.44
N SER A 173 23.13 -5.60 19.60
CA SER A 173 23.16 -4.82 20.81
C SER A 173 24.52 -4.20 21.07
N SER A 174 24.49 -2.88 21.32
CA SER A 174 25.53 -2.09 21.94
C SER A 174 26.28 -2.87 23.03
N GLY A 175 27.52 -3.27 22.71
CA GLY A 175 28.53 -3.75 23.64
C GLY A 175 29.83 -2.99 23.36
N SER A 176 30.25 -2.19 24.34
CA SER A 176 31.38 -1.26 24.25
C SER A 176 32.73 -1.96 24.52
N MET A 177 33.78 -1.47 23.84
CA MET A 177 35.22 -1.52 24.16
C MET A 177 36.02 -2.83 23.92
N THR A 178 36.92 -2.83 22.94
CA THR A 178 38.41 -2.74 23.08
C THR A 178 39.14 -3.30 21.85
N SER A 179 40.31 -2.73 21.61
CA SER A 179 41.32 -2.99 20.57
C SER A 179 41.57 -4.45 20.19
N ALA A 180 41.70 -4.71 18.88
CA ALA A 180 42.83 -5.47 18.32
C ALA A 180 42.79 -5.46 16.79
N LYS A 181 43.97 -5.24 16.20
CA LYS A 181 44.31 -5.51 14.80
C LYS A 181 43.71 -6.84 14.33
N THR A 182 43.12 -6.85 13.14
CA THR A 182 43.19 -8.01 12.25
C THR A 182 43.23 -7.50 10.82
N GLU A 183 44.42 -7.67 10.25
CA GLU A 183 44.77 -7.42 8.86
C GLU A 183 44.17 -8.62 8.08
N VAL A 184 43.16 -8.39 7.25
CA VAL A 184 42.69 -9.35 6.24
C VAL A 184 42.71 -8.65 4.90
N ASP A 185 43.76 -9.00 4.16
CA ASP A 185 44.00 -8.73 2.77
C ASP A 185 43.04 -9.59 1.92
N THR A 186 42.06 -8.92 1.29
CA THR A 186 41.33 -9.43 0.13
C THR A 186 41.12 -8.24 -0.81
N PRO A 187 41.79 -8.18 -1.98
CA PRO A 187 41.56 -7.13 -2.95
C PRO A 187 40.31 -7.51 -3.75
N ASP A 188 39.13 -7.38 -3.13
CA ASP A 188 37.89 -7.20 -3.89
C ASP A 188 37.85 -5.73 -4.26
N ASP A 189 38.41 -5.41 -5.43
CA ASP A 189 38.44 -4.09 -6.03
C ASP A 189 36.99 -3.67 -6.35
N ARG A 190 36.25 -3.27 -5.30
CA ARG A 190 34.92 -2.69 -5.40
C ARG A 190 35.10 -1.29 -5.97
N VAL A 191 35.17 -1.23 -7.29
CA VAL A 191 35.13 0.03 -8.02
C VAL A 191 33.82 0.73 -7.71
N GLU A 192 33.90 1.78 -6.91
CA GLU A 192 32.76 2.61 -6.55
C GLU A 192 32.47 3.60 -7.69
N PHE A 193 31.18 3.79 -7.97
CA PHE A 193 30.68 4.76 -8.94
C PHE A 193 31.09 6.18 -8.53
N ASP A 194 31.79 6.88 -9.41
CA ASP A 194 32.17 8.28 -9.16
C ASP A 194 31.11 9.23 -9.72
N SER A 195 30.31 9.82 -8.84
CA SER A 195 29.26 10.77 -9.22
C SER A 195 29.80 12.10 -9.78
N HIS A 196 31.10 12.36 -9.68
CA HIS A 196 31.71 13.55 -10.26
C HIS A 196 32.29 13.31 -11.67
N ASP A 197 32.38 12.06 -12.14
CA ASP A 197 32.76 11.75 -13.52
C ASP A 197 31.50 11.74 -14.41
N GLU A 198 31.41 12.72 -15.32
CA GLU A 198 30.28 12.89 -16.24
C GLU A 198 30.08 11.65 -17.15
N ASP A 199 31.17 10.97 -17.54
CA ASP A 199 31.12 9.80 -18.40
C ASP A 199 30.58 8.56 -17.63
N GLU A 200 30.88 8.45 -16.33
CA GLU A 200 30.28 7.41 -15.48
C GLU A 200 28.79 7.68 -15.26
N CYS A 201 28.40 8.94 -15.06
CA CYS A 201 27.00 9.34 -14.92
C CYS A 201 26.17 9.02 -16.16
N GLU A 202 26.69 9.29 -17.36
CA GLU A 202 26.04 8.95 -18.62
C GLU A 202 25.88 7.43 -18.79
N ASP A 203 26.89 6.64 -18.46
CA ASP A 203 26.84 5.17 -18.54
C ASP A 203 25.80 4.58 -17.58
N LEU A 204 25.63 5.17 -16.39
CA LEU A 204 24.63 4.71 -15.42
C LEU A 204 23.21 5.00 -15.92
N PHE A 205 23.00 6.19 -16.50
CA PHE A 205 21.71 6.54 -17.12
C PHE A 205 21.40 5.68 -18.37
N ALA A 206 22.42 5.27 -19.11
CA ALA A 206 22.30 4.39 -20.27
C ALA A 206 22.24 2.89 -19.91
N GLY A 207 22.42 2.53 -18.62
CA GLY A 207 22.39 1.16 -18.14
C GLY A 207 23.57 0.28 -18.58
N VAL A 208 24.67 0.90 -19.01
CA VAL A 208 25.88 0.24 -19.50
C VAL A 208 27.06 0.35 -18.53
N TRP A 209 26.89 1.09 -17.42
CA TRP A 209 27.94 1.25 -16.40
C TRP A 209 28.36 -0.11 -15.81
N SER A 210 29.67 -0.32 -15.73
CA SER A 210 30.25 -1.46 -15.03
C SER A 210 31.60 -1.12 -14.40
N PRO A 211 31.97 -1.77 -13.28
CA PRO A 211 33.27 -1.62 -12.63
C PRO A 211 34.46 -1.72 -13.60
N GLY A 212 34.41 -2.68 -14.52
CA GLY A 212 35.48 -2.89 -15.51
C GLY A 212 35.58 -1.78 -16.57
N LEU A 213 34.47 -1.14 -16.94
CA LEU A 213 34.48 0.01 -17.87
C LEU A 213 35.02 1.27 -17.18
N ALA A 214 34.63 1.50 -15.93
CA ALA A 214 35.13 2.60 -15.11
C ALA A 214 36.65 2.51 -14.93
N ILE A 215 37.19 1.34 -14.54
CA ILE A 215 38.65 1.13 -14.42
C ILE A 215 39.37 1.44 -15.74
N ARG A 216 38.87 0.93 -16.87
CA ARG A 216 39.49 1.14 -18.19
C ARG A 216 39.46 2.60 -18.63
N ARG A 217 38.49 3.40 -18.20
CA ARG A 217 38.45 4.85 -18.50
C ARG A 217 39.40 5.60 -17.58
N ARG A 218 39.39 5.31 -16.28
CA ARG A 218 40.31 5.92 -15.31
C ARG A 218 41.77 5.66 -15.68
N SER A 219 42.12 4.47 -16.15
CA SER A 219 43.48 4.15 -16.59
C SER A 219 43.91 4.90 -17.86
N ARG A 220 42.98 5.25 -18.75
CA ARG A 220 43.26 6.05 -19.96
C ARG A 220 43.45 7.54 -19.68
N LYS A 221 42.93 8.05 -18.55
CA LYS A 221 43.13 9.44 -18.11
C LYS A 221 44.47 9.66 -17.39
N LEU A 222 45.19 8.61 -17.00
CA LEU A 222 46.44 8.70 -16.22
C LEU A 222 47.74 8.86 -17.04
N ASP A 223 47.68 8.87 -18.37
CA ASP A 223 48.88 9.12 -19.20
C ASP A 223 48.81 10.50 -19.88
N PRO A 224 49.33 11.53 -19.21
CA PRO A 224 50.27 12.41 -19.88
C PRO A 224 51.44 12.73 -18.93
N ILE A 225 52.68 12.46 -19.36
CA ILE A 225 53.99 13.11 -19.09
C ILE A 225 55.08 12.01 -19.03
N ALA A 226 55.58 11.57 -20.18
CA ALA A 226 56.96 11.03 -20.33
C ALA A 226 57.27 10.79 -21.82
N ALA A 227 57.34 11.85 -22.62
CA ALA A 227 58.04 11.84 -23.90
C ALA A 227 58.42 13.28 -24.29
N SER A 228 59.53 13.75 -23.74
CA SER A 228 60.32 14.87 -24.26
C SER A 228 61.79 14.53 -24.15
#